data_AF-A0A9X8CWZ4-F1
#
_entry.id   AF-A0A9X8CWZ4-F1
#
_cell.length_a   1.000
_cell.length_b   1.000
_cell.length_c   1.000
_cell.angle_alpha   90.00
_cell.angle_beta   90.00
_cell.angle_gamma   90.00
#
_symmetry.space_group_name_H-M   'P 1'
#
loop_
_entity.id
_entity.type
_entity.pdbx_description
1 polymer ?
#
loop_
_entity_poly.entity_id
_entity_poly.type
_entity_poly.pdbx_seq_one_letter_code
_entity_poly.pdbx_strand_id
1 'polypeptide(L)'
;MKRKNTIFSKLYVVLCLAFFYLPILVTMIFSFNSSKSLTRFTGFSLRWYGELINNMEISKAVYVSVTVAILATVISTVLGTITAIGLSKSRKVLKEMVLTINNFPILNPEIVTAIGLMLLFSSLGMTKGYLTMLLAHIAFCTPYVITSVYPKVRSLDPNLANAAMDLGATPYQALTKVIVPMIKEGIFAGALLAFTMSFDDFVISYFVSGNGVKNISIVVYNMTKRINPTINALSTIVIVVIVLVLLFANLIMPKLQASTVKKMDPKKRRIVAVITAAAVVLVLGKWTLVSQGNHVLRVYNAGEYMELSLLDKFEKQYNCTVVYETFESNEMMYTKLASGETYDVLVPSDYMIERLIKEEYLQALDWKKIPNSKNLLPEVQNKDYDPGNRYSCPYFWGTVGILYNKNVVSQEDLDKEGWNILCDEKYKGDLYMYDSERDSFMIALKALGYSMNTKNLDEIQQAYEWLIRQRDTMDPIYAGDDVIDNMISGNKAMAVVYSGDASYIISENPELGYYTPQQGTNTWYDAMVITKDCNEVDLAHEFINFMLDDENALSNTEEVGYTSTVKSAFEEMKNGTYEGISSYIPQIDNPKNEIFGYQKPKIKQKFAELWTKVKAK
;
A
#
# COMPACT_ATOMS: atom_id res chain seq x y z
N MET A 1 38.26 -18.44 -23.61
CA MET A 1 37.66 -19.67 -23.04
C MET A 1 36.23 -19.82 -23.54
N LYS A 2 35.94 -20.81 -24.41
CA LYS A 2 34.57 -21.11 -24.83
C LYS A 2 33.84 -21.80 -23.67
N ARG A 3 32.96 -21.10 -22.96
CA ARG A 3 32.09 -21.71 -21.94
C ARG A 3 31.16 -22.71 -22.64
N LYS A 4 31.26 -23.99 -22.27
CA LYS A 4 30.28 -25.01 -22.65
C LYS A 4 28.95 -24.61 -22.00
N ASN A 5 28.06 -23.95 -22.73
CA ASN A 5 26.68 -23.74 -22.31
C ASN A 5 25.98 -25.10 -22.31
N THR A 6 26.07 -25.81 -21.20
CA THR A 6 25.41 -27.09 -20.98
C THR A 6 23.89 -26.88 -21.07
N ILE A 7 23.17 -27.86 -21.63
CA ILE A 7 21.70 -27.87 -21.72
C ILE A 7 21.07 -27.51 -20.36
N PHE A 8 21.70 -27.98 -19.28
CA PHE A 8 21.35 -27.62 -17.89
C PHE A 8 21.35 -26.11 -17.62
N SER A 9 22.38 -25.35 -18.04
CA SER A 9 22.43 -23.90 -17.84
C SER A 9 21.31 -23.16 -18.57
N LYS A 10 20.94 -23.62 -19.78
CA LYS A 10 19.81 -23.04 -20.52
C LYS A 10 18.48 -23.40 -19.87
N LEU A 11 18.32 -24.65 -19.43
CA LEU A 11 17.12 -25.11 -18.72
C LEU A 11 16.92 -24.34 -17.42
N TYR A 12 17.98 -24.16 -16.63
CA TYR A 12 17.94 -23.36 -15.40
C TYR A 12 17.49 -21.92 -15.67
N VAL A 13 18.06 -21.25 -16.68
CA VAL A 13 17.64 -19.89 -17.07
C VAL A 13 16.18 -19.86 -17.51
N VAL A 14 15.72 -20.84 -18.30
CA VAL A 14 14.32 -20.94 -18.73
C VAL A 14 13.39 -21.14 -17.53
N LEU A 15 13.76 -21.99 -16.57
CA LEU A 15 12.98 -22.20 -15.35
C LEU A 15 12.92 -20.94 -14.48
N CYS A 16 14.04 -20.22 -14.33
CA CYS A 16 14.04 -18.93 -13.64
C CYS A 16 13.15 -17.91 -14.35
N LEU A 17 13.23 -17.79 -15.68
CA LEU A 17 12.37 -16.90 -16.45
C LEU A 17 10.90 -17.31 -16.31
N ALA A 18 10.58 -18.60 -16.41
CA ALA A 18 9.22 -19.09 -16.21
C ALA A 18 8.72 -18.75 -14.80
N PHE A 19 9.52 -18.96 -13.77
CA PHE A 19 9.17 -18.62 -12.39
C PHE A 19 8.82 -17.13 -12.22
N PHE A 20 9.56 -16.21 -12.84
CA PHE A 20 9.28 -14.77 -12.74
C PHE A 20 8.15 -14.28 -13.65
N TYR A 21 8.05 -14.79 -14.88
CA TYR A 21 7.10 -14.27 -15.88
C TYR A 21 5.76 -15.02 -15.92
N LEU A 22 5.70 -16.27 -15.45
CA LEU A 22 4.46 -17.04 -15.46
C LEU A 22 3.38 -16.43 -14.54
N PRO A 23 3.67 -15.99 -13.30
CA PRO A 23 2.68 -15.32 -12.46
C PRO A 23 2.12 -14.06 -13.12
N ILE A 24 2.99 -13.28 -13.78
CA ILE A 24 2.59 -12.09 -14.55
C ILE A 24 1.63 -12.48 -15.67
N LEU A 25 1.95 -13.51 -16.46
CA LEU A 25 1.06 -14.01 -17.51
C LEU A 25 -0.28 -14.51 -16.95
N VAL A 26 -0.27 -15.18 -15.80
CA VAL A 26 -1.50 -15.62 -15.12
C VAL A 26 -2.35 -14.41 -14.75
N THR A 27 -1.80 -13.39 -14.10
CA THR A 27 -2.55 -12.15 -13.78
C THR A 27 -3.11 -11.47 -15.03
N MET A 28 -2.35 -11.46 -16.13
CA MET A 28 -2.83 -10.93 -17.41
C MET A 28 -4.00 -11.74 -17.98
N ILE A 29 -3.98 -13.06 -17.85
CA ILE A 29 -5.09 -13.93 -18.27
C ILE A 29 -6.32 -13.69 -17.38
N PHE A 30 -6.13 -13.65 -16.06
CA PHE A 30 -7.21 -13.41 -15.09
C PHE A 30 -7.78 -11.98 -15.16
N SER A 31 -7.09 -11.03 -15.78
CA SER A 31 -7.67 -9.71 -16.10
C SER A 31 -8.90 -9.79 -17.00
N PHE A 32 -9.06 -10.88 -17.74
CA PHE A 32 -10.22 -11.16 -18.59
C PHE A 32 -11.25 -12.07 -17.92
N ASN A 33 -11.15 -12.35 -16.61
CA ASN A 33 -12.08 -13.22 -15.92
C ASN A 33 -13.46 -12.57 -15.75
N SER A 34 -14.53 -13.34 -15.83
CA SER A 34 -15.91 -12.84 -15.63
C SER A 34 -16.35 -12.80 -14.17
N SER A 35 -15.67 -13.53 -13.27
CA SER A 35 -15.94 -13.63 -11.84
C SER A 35 -14.95 -12.80 -10.99
N LYS A 36 -15.29 -12.60 -9.70
CA LYS A 36 -14.39 -12.03 -8.70
C LYS A 36 -13.24 -12.96 -8.26
N SER A 37 -13.29 -14.25 -8.63
CA SER A 37 -12.25 -15.22 -8.24
C SER A 37 -10.90 -14.96 -8.92
N LEU A 38 -9.82 -14.95 -8.13
CA LEU A 38 -8.43 -14.84 -8.60
C LEU A 38 -7.80 -16.18 -9.00
N THR A 39 -8.45 -17.29 -8.65
CA THR A 39 -7.91 -18.65 -8.83
C THR A 39 -8.73 -19.49 -9.81
N ARG A 40 -10.02 -19.17 -10.00
CA ARG A 40 -10.92 -19.88 -10.91
C ARG A 40 -11.34 -19.02 -12.09
N PHE A 41 -10.89 -19.40 -13.28
CA PHE A 41 -11.32 -18.75 -14.53
C PHE A 41 -12.72 -19.22 -14.93
N THR A 42 -13.72 -18.36 -14.78
CA THR A 42 -15.13 -18.70 -15.05
C THR A 42 -15.56 -18.41 -16.48
N GLY A 43 -14.94 -17.41 -17.13
CA GLY A 43 -15.27 -17.01 -18.50
C GLY A 43 -14.55 -15.74 -18.93
N PHE A 44 -14.53 -15.45 -20.24
CA PHE A 44 -13.88 -14.27 -20.80
C PHE A 44 -14.80 -13.03 -20.73
N SER A 45 -14.28 -11.90 -20.22
CA SER A 45 -14.98 -10.63 -20.10
C SER A 45 -14.01 -9.44 -20.11
N LEU A 46 -14.47 -8.28 -20.60
CA LEU A 46 -13.76 -7.00 -20.52
C LEU A 46 -14.31 -6.08 -19.42
N ARG A 47 -15.19 -6.60 -18.55
CA ARG A 47 -15.90 -5.83 -17.52
C ARG A 47 -14.96 -4.96 -16.68
N TRP A 48 -13.88 -5.55 -16.16
CA TRP A 48 -12.92 -4.86 -15.30
C TRP A 48 -12.23 -3.69 -15.99
N TYR A 49 -11.96 -3.80 -17.30
CA TYR A 49 -11.43 -2.68 -18.08
C TYR A 49 -12.45 -1.54 -18.23
N GLY A 50 -13.74 -1.86 -18.33
CA GLY A 50 -14.81 -0.86 -18.33
C GLY A 50 -14.94 -0.15 -16.98
N GLU A 51 -14.87 -0.89 -15.88
CA GLU A 51 -14.87 -0.34 -14.51
C GLU A 51 -13.65 0.57 -14.28
N LEU A 52 -12.46 0.18 -14.78
CA LEU A 52 -11.24 1.01 -14.73
C LEU A 52 -11.39 2.36 -15.42
N ILE A 53 -11.95 2.39 -16.64
CA ILE A 53 -12.05 3.62 -17.44
C ILE A 53 -13.02 4.62 -16.80
N ASN A 54 -14.07 4.12 -16.15
CA ASN A 54 -15.05 4.97 -15.47
C ASN A 54 -14.58 5.43 -14.08
N ASN A 55 -13.48 4.87 -13.57
CA ASN A 55 -12.95 5.25 -12.28
C ASN A 55 -12.10 6.54 -12.38
N MET A 56 -12.65 7.62 -11.84
CA MET A 56 -12.02 8.93 -11.84
C MET A 56 -10.72 8.96 -11.00
N GLU A 57 -10.64 8.16 -9.92
CA GLU A 57 -9.44 8.07 -9.08
C GLU A 57 -8.28 7.42 -9.83
N ILE A 58 -8.55 6.33 -10.57
CA ILE A 58 -7.53 5.63 -11.36
C ILE A 58 -7.03 6.54 -12.49
N SER A 59 -7.94 7.25 -13.16
CA SER A 59 -7.57 8.25 -14.17
C SER A 59 -6.67 9.35 -13.59
N LYS A 60 -6.96 9.81 -12.35
CA LYS A 60 -6.12 10.77 -11.63
C LYS A 60 -4.73 10.20 -11.34
N ALA A 61 -4.67 8.96 -10.87
CA ALA A 61 -3.41 8.30 -10.54
C ALA A 61 -2.52 8.05 -11.76
N VAL A 62 -3.10 7.67 -12.91
CA VAL A 62 -2.37 7.54 -14.18
C VAL A 62 -1.70 8.86 -14.57
N TYR A 63 -2.45 9.97 -14.49
CA TYR A 63 -1.91 11.29 -14.79
C TYR A 63 -0.74 11.64 -13.86
N VAL A 64 -0.90 11.51 -12.54
CA VAL A 64 0.18 11.81 -11.58
C VAL A 64 1.42 10.97 -11.88
N SER A 65 1.26 9.66 -12.13
CA SER A 65 2.37 8.74 -12.38
C SER A 65 3.17 9.10 -13.62
N VAL A 66 2.48 9.27 -14.76
CA VAL A 66 3.13 9.58 -16.04
C VAL A 66 3.83 10.94 -15.96
N THR A 67 3.16 11.92 -15.36
CA THR A 67 3.68 13.28 -15.30
C THR A 67 4.87 13.41 -14.36
N VAL A 68 4.80 12.84 -13.16
CA VAL A 68 5.93 12.79 -12.21
C VAL A 68 7.09 12.00 -12.82
N ALA A 69 6.84 10.82 -13.40
CA ALA A 69 7.90 10.02 -14.01
C ALA A 69 8.63 10.75 -15.14
N ILE A 70 7.90 11.42 -16.04
CA ILE A 70 8.51 12.19 -17.12
C ILE A 70 9.30 13.38 -16.57
N LEU A 71 8.71 14.19 -15.68
CA LEU A 71 9.36 15.38 -15.15
C LEU A 71 10.59 15.02 -14.31
N ALA A 72 10.47 14.06 -13.41
CA ALA A 72 11.57 13.57 -12.59
C ALA A 72 12.70 13.02 -13.48
N THR A 73 12.37 12.26 -14.53
CA THR A 73 13.36 11.74 -15.48
C THR A 73 14.10 12.87 -16.19
N VAL A 74 13.38 13.84 -16.77
CA VAL A 74 13.99 14.93 -17.53
C VAL A 74 14.90 15.77 -16.63
N ILE A 75 14.40 16.17 -15.46
CA ILE A 75 15.14 17.02 -14.52
C ILE A 75 16.35 16.27 -13.97
N SER A 76 16.18 15.02 -13.52
CA SER A 76 17.27 14.19 -12.99
C SER A 76 18.32 13.87 -14.05
N THR A 77 17.90 13.68 -15.31
CA THR A 77 18.83 13.45 -16.43
C THR A 77 19.72 14.66 -16.65
N VAL A 78 19.14 15.87 -16.63
CA VAL A 78 19.88 17.12 -16.77
C VAL A 78 20.82 17.32 -15.58
N LEU A 79 20.32 17.23 -14.35
CA LEU A 79 21.10 17.42 -13.13
C LEU A 79 22.23 16.38 -13.00
N GLY A 80 21.92 15.11 -13.23
CA GLY A 80 22.88 14.02 -13.15
C GLY A 80 23.94 14.09 -14.23
N THR A 81 23.58 14.47 -15.46
CA THR A 81 24.56 14.66 -16.55
C THR A 81 25.50 15.82 -16.26
N ILE A 82 24.97 16.97 -15.82
CA ILE A 82 25.80 18.13 -15.44
C ILE A 82 26.75 17.75 -14.30
N THR A 83 26.24 17.06 -13.29
CA THR A 83 27.04 16.58 -12.15
C THR A 83 28.14 15.62 -12.60
N ALA A 84 27.82 14.63 -13.44
CA ALA A 84 28.79 13.67 -13.97
C ALA A 84 29.91 14.34 -14.79
N ILE A 85 29.58 15.33 -15.63
CA ILE A 85 30.56 16.10 -16.39
C ILE A 85 31.41 16.96 -15.44
N GLY A 86 30.80 17.64 -14.47
CA GLY A 86 31.52 18.46 -13.48
C GLY A 86 32.49 17.64 -12.63
N LEU A 87 32.10 16.42 -12.23
CA LEU A 87 32.94 15.51 -11.44
C LEU A 87 34.22 15.08 -12.16
N SER A 88 34.19 15.01 -13.50
CA SER A 88 35.37 14.65 -14.29
C SER A 88 36.51 15.67 -14.19
N LYS A 89 36.18 16.95 -13.95
CA LYS A 89 37.14 18.06 -13.81
C LYS A 89 37.33 18.52 -12.36
N SER A 90 36.69 17.84 -11.41
CA SER A 90 36.72 18.21 -9.99
C SER A 90 37.96 17.68 -9.27
N ARG A 91 38.38 18.37 -8.19
CA ARG A 91 39.43 17.87 -7.29
C ARG A 91 39.01 16.54 -6.67
N LYS A 92 39.98 15.67 -6.36
CA LYS A 92 39.75 14.31 -5.81
C LYS A 92 38.80 14.32 -4.60
N VAL A 93 39.01 15.24 -3.65
CA VAL A 93 38.19 15.36 -2.43
C VAL A 93 36.73 15.70 -2.74
N LEU A 94 36.48 16.71 -3.57
CA LEU A 94 35.12 17.10 -3.96
C LEU A 94 34.41 15.96 -4.70
N LYS A 95 35.15 15.30 -5.59
CA LYS A 95 34.65 14.17 -6.36
C LYS A 95 34.26 12.98 -5.46
N GLU A 96 35.11 12.60 -4.53
CA GLU A 96 34.83 11.52 -3.57
C GLU A 96 33.64 11.88 -2.68
N MET A 97 33.58 13.10 -2.15
CA MET A 97 32.47 13.56 -1.33
C MET A 97 31.12 13.49 -2.06
N VAL A 98 31.04 14.02 -3.28
CA VAL A 98 29.80 14.01 -4.06
C VAL A 98 29.39 12.58 -4.43
N LEU A 99 30.33 11.72 -4.81
CA LEU A 99 30.02 10.31 -5.12
C LEU A 99 29.56 9.55 -3.88
N THR A 100 30.14 9.81 -2.70
CA THR A 100 29.67 9.21 -1.44
C THR A 100 28.26 9.66 -1.11
N ILE A 101 27.96 10.97 -1.18
CA ILE A 101 26.61 11.49 -0.97
C ILE A 101 25.62 10.90 -1.99
N ASN A 102 26.03 10.80 -3.25
CA ASN A 102 25.21 10.20 -4.32
C ASN A 102 24.83 8.75 -4.04
N ASN A 103 25.71 7.99 -3.37
CA ASN A 103 25.46 6.59 -3.08
C ASN A 103 24.52 6.37 -1.89
N PHE A 104 24.30 7.38 -1.02
CA PHE A 104 23.42 7.23 0.14
C PHE A 104 21.99 6.78 -0.23
N PRO A 105 21.28 7.47 -1.15
CA PRO A 105 19.93 7.05 -1.56
C PRO A 105 19.87 5.66 -2.20
N ILE A 106 20.96 5.21 -2.84
CA ILE A 106 21.04 3.90 -3.52
C ILE A 106 21.32 2.77 -2.51
N LEU A 107 22.08 3.05 -1.45
CA LEU A 107 22.50 2.05 -0.46
C LEU A 107 21.53 1.91 0.72
N ASN A 108 20.79 2.97 1.04
CA ASN A 108 19.80 2.94 2.10
C ASN A 108 18.53 2.21 1.68
N PRO A 109 17.84 1.52 2.60
CA PRO A 109 16.47 1.06 2.35
C PRO A 109 15.57 2.23 1.92
N GLU A 110 14.76 2.04 0.88
CA GLU A 110 13.90 3.10 0.31
C GLU A 110 13.01 3.76 1.36
N ILE A 111 12.51 2.98 2.33
CA ILE A 111 11.69 3.46 3.45
C ILE A 111 12.41 4.51 4.30
N VAL A 112 13.73 4.39 4.50
CA VAL A 112 14.51 5.35 5.28
C VAL A 112 14.60 6.68 4.52
N THR A 113 14.80 6.61 3.20
CA THR A 113 14.80 7.79 2.33
C THR A 113 13.43 8.46 2.31
N ALA A 114 12.35 7.67 2.21
CA ALA A 114 10.97 8.15 2.19
C ALA A 114 10.60 8.89 3.49
N ILE A 115 10.83 8.28 4.65
CA ILE A 115 10.57 8.90 5.96
C ILE A 115 11.46 10.14 6.15
N GLY A 116 12.74 10.08 5.76
CA GLY A 116 13.65 11.21 5.84
C GLY A 116 13.18 12.42 5.04
N LEU A 117 12.73 12.20 3.79
CA LEU A 117 12.16 13.25 2.94
C LEU A 117 10.84 13.78 3.47
N MET A 118 9.97 12.91 4.00
CA MET A 118 8.71 13.32 4.63
C MET A 118 8.96 14.24 5.82
N LEU A 119 9.88 13.87 6.72
CA LEU A 119 10.26 14.69 7.87
C LEU A 119 10.91 16.00 7.44
N LEU A 120 11.76 15.97 6.40
CA LEU A 120 12.36 17.17 5.83
C LEU A 120 11.29 18.14 5.31
N PHE A 121 10.38 17.70 4.46
CA PHE A 121 9.31 18.54 3.91
C PHE A 121 8.41 19.10 5.00
N SER A 122 8.09 18.28 6.00
CA SER A 122 7.28 18.71 7.14
C SER A 122 8.02 19.74 8.00
N SER A 123 9.32 19.56 8.25
CA SER A 123 10.16 20.53 8.98
C SER A 123 10.32 21.86 8.25
N LEU A 124 10.21 21.86 6.92
CA LEU A 124 10.23 23.05 6.08
C LEU A 124 8.83 23.71 5.95
N GLY A 125 7.80 23.13 6.57
CA GLY A 125 6.42 23.60 6.46
C GLY A 125 5.82 23.44 5.06
N MET A 126 6.34 22.51 4.26
CA MET A 126 5.81 22.25 2.92
C MET A 126 4.55 21.39 3.00
N THR A 127 3.47 21.84 2.38
CA THR A 127 2.27 21.02 2.17
C THR A 127 2.58 19.86 1.21
N LYS A 128 2.31 18.63 1.66
CA LYS A 128 2.57 17.42 0.87
C LYS A 128 1.56 17.29 -0.27
N GLY A 129 2.03 16.74 -1.39
CA GLY A 129 1.24 16.58 -2.60
C GLY A 129 2.13 16.37 -3.82
N TYR A 130 1.69 16.90 -4.97
CA TYR A 130 2.39 16.69 -6.24
C TYR A 130 3.82 17.23 -6.25
N LEU A 131 4.03 18.41 -5.66
CA LEU A 131 5.35 19.05 -5.66
C LEU A 131 6.38 18.29 -4.81
N THR A 132 6.00 17.87 -3.60
CA THR A 132 6.87 17.09 -2.70
C THR A 132 7.20 15.74 -3.31
N MET A 133 6.22 15.09 -3.96
CA MET A 133 6.44 13.87 -4.76
C MET A 133 7.44 14.11 -5.88
N LEU A 134 7.25 15.15 -6.70
CA LEU A 134 8.18 15.46 -7.79
C LEU A 134 9.60 15.73 -7.28
N LEU A 135 9.76 16.52 -6.22
CA LEU A 135 11.07 16.82 -5.62
C LEU A 135 11.75 15.56 -5.06
N ALA A 136 10.99 14.70 -4.38
CA ALA A 136 11.49 13.43 -3.87
C ALA A 136 11.98 12.51 -5.00
N HIS A 137 11.20 12.41 -6.09
CA HIS A 137 11.57 11.60 -7.24
C HIS A 137 12.78 12.17 -7.98
N ILE A 138 12.95 13.49 -8.05
CA ILE A 138 14.17 14.11 -8.60
C ILE A 138 15.40 13.75 -7.74
N ALA A 139 15.28 13.86 -6.41
CA ALA A 139 16.36 13.52 -5.48
C ALA A 139 16.74 12.03 -5.55
N PHE A 140 15.74 11.15 -5.70
CA PHE A 140 15.89 9.71 -5.82
C PHE A 140 16.47 9.26 -7.17
N CYS A 141 16.03 9.87 -8.28
CA CYS A 141 16.43 9.45 -9.62
C CYS A 141 17.81 9.99 -10.06
N THR A 142 18.20 11.17 -9.58
CA THR A 142 19.48 11.80 -9.96
C THR A 142 20.70 10.89 -9.70
N PRO A 143 20.79 10.17 -8.57
CA PRO A 143 21.84 9.19 -8.32
C PRO A 143 22.02 8.09 -9.37
N TYR A 144 20.91 7.56 -9.90
CA TYR A 144 20.94 6.53 -10.93
C TYR A 144 21.47 7.09 -12.26
N VAL A 145 21.09 8.33 -12.61
CA VAL A 145 21.63 9.03 -13.77
C VAL A 145 23.14 9.23 -13.63
N ILE A 146 23.61 9.70 -12.47
CA ILE A 146 25.05 9.92 -12.23
C ILE A 146 25.81 8.60 -12.38
N THR A 147 25.30 7.52 -11.79
CA THR A 147 25.90 6.18 -11.86
C THR A 147 26.00 5.65 -13.29
N SER A 148 25.06 6.04 -14.15
CA SER A 148 25.05 5.66 -15.57
C SER A 148 25.96 6.52 -16.45
N VAL A 149 25.91 7.86 -16.28
CA VAL A 149 26.62 8.82 -17.13
C VAL A 149 28.09 8.94 -16.76
N TYR A 150 28.41 8.97 -15.46
CA TYR A 150 29.75 9.25 -14.98
C TYR A 150 30.83 8.25 -15.46
N PRO A 151 30.59 6.92 -15.52
CA PRO A 151 31.54 5.98 -16.12
C PRO A 151 31.86 6.29 -17.59
N LYS A 152 30.88 6.75 -18.37
CA LYS A 152 31.06 7.15 -19.77
C LYS A 152 31.89 8.42 -19.89
N VAL A 153 31.62 9.43 -19.04
CA VAL A 153 32.44 10.65 -18.98
C VAL A 153 33.89 10.32 -18.64
N ARG A 154 34.13 9.44 -17.64
CA ARG A 154 35.48 9.03 -17.24
C ARG A 154 36.24 8.26 -18.32
N SER A 155 35.53 7.61 -19.24
CA SER A 155 36.13 6.88 -20.35
C SER A 155 36.59 7.78 -21.51
N LEU A 156 36.20 9.06 -21.53
CA LEU A 156 36.63 10.02 -22.54
C LEU A 156 38.08 10.46 -22.30
N ASP A 157 38.80 10.77 -23.38
CA ASP A 157 40.09 11.44 -23.29
C ASP A 157 39.89 12.85 -22.66
N PRO A 158 40.60 13.18 -21.56
CA PRO A 158 40.49 14.47 -20.88
C PRO A 158 40.72 15.70 -21.78
N ASN A 159 41.47 15.54 -22.88
CA ASN A 159 41.85 16.64 -23.78
C ASN A 159 40.82 16.93 -24.88
N LEU A 160 39.79 16.10 -25.06
CA LEU A 160 38.82 16.26 -26.15
C LEU A 160 38.13 17.62 -26.18
N ALA A 161 37.78 18.14 -25.00
CA ALA A 161 37.15 19.46 -24.90
C ALA A 161 38.12 20.59 -25.30
N ASN A 162 39.41 20.46 -24.94
CA ASN A 162 40.43 21.45 -25.27
C ASN A 162 40.76 21.41 -26.77
N ALA A 163 40.93 20.22 -27.34
CA ALA A 163 41.16 20.04 -28.77
C ALA A 163 40.02 20.64 -29.62
N ALA A 164 38.77 20.52 -29.18
CA ALA A 164 37.63 21.16 -29.85
C ALA A 164 37.72 22.69 -29.81
N MET A 165 38.15 23.26 -28.67
CA MET A 165 38.31 24.71 -28.52
C MET A 165 39.51 25.25 -29.31
N ASP A 166 40.60 24.49 -29.41
CA ASP A 166 41.76 24.82 -30.25
C ASP A 166 41.40 24.88 -31.74
N LEU A 167 40.42 24.07 -32.18
CA LEU A 167 39.84 24.10 -33.53
C LEU A 167 38.77 25.20 -33.72
N GLY A 168 38.62 26.11 -32.75
CA GLY A 168 37.74 27.28 -32.84
C GLY A 168 36.33 27.10 -32.27
N ALA A 169 36.04 25.99 -31.58
CA ALA A 169 34.76 25.82 -30.89
C ALA A 169 34.70 26.66 -29.61
N THR A 170 33.55 27.26 -29.30
CA THR A 170 33.33 27.87 -27.97
C THR A 170 33.18 26.78 -26.89
N PRO A 171 33.38 27.08 -25.59
CA PRO A 171 33.18 26.10 -24.52
C PRO A 171 31.79 25.43 -24.55
N TYR A 172 30.75 26.19 -24.88
CA TYR A 172 29.40 25.67 -25.04
C TYR A 172 29.29 24.73 -26.26
N GLN A 173 29.98 25.05 -27.36
CA GLN A 173 30.03 24.18 -28.54
C GLN A 173 30.83 22.90 -28.27
N ALA A 174 31.95 22.97 -27.54
CA ALA A 174 32.71 21.80 -27.14
C ALA A 174 31.85 20.86 -26.25
N LEU A 175 31.09 21.42 -25.30
CA LEU A 175 30.15 20.66 -24.48
C LEU A 175 29.05 20.00 -25.32
N THR A 176 28.32 20.80 -26.12
CA THR A 176 27.09 20.35 -26.79
C THR A 176 27.34 19.56 -28.07
N LYS A 177 28.43 19.80 -28.79
CA LYS A 177 28.76 19.15 -30.07
C LYS A 177 29.78 18.03 -29.96
N VAL A 178 30.56 17.96 -28.87
CA VAL A 178 31.60 16.93 -28.68
C VAL A 178 31.28 16.05 -27.48
N ILE A 179 31.28 16.62 -26.27
CA ILE A 179 31.13 15.82 -25.03
C ILE A 179 29.77 15.13 -24.94
N VAL A 180 28.67 15.90 -25.04
CA VAL A 180 27.29 15.36 -24.91
C VAL A 180 27.00 14.26 -25.93
N PRO A 181 27.33 14.41 -27.24
CA PRO A 181 27.15 13.33 -28.21
C PRO A 181 27.93 12.06 -27.91
N MET A 182 29.12 12.15 -27.31
CA MET A 182 29.94 10.99 -26.96
C MET A 182 29.40 10.21 -25.75
N ILE A 183 28.76 10.90 -24.81
CA ILE A 183 28.14 10.27 -23.62
C ILE A 183 26.64 9.99 -23.79
N LYS A 184 26.07 10.25 -24.97
CA LYS A 184 24.63 10.15 -25.25
C LYS A 184 24.01 8.82 -24.85
N GLU A 185 24.76 7.72 -25.00
CA GLU A 185 24.29 6.37 -24.63
C GLU A 185 24.17 6.21 -23.12
N GLY A 186 25.11 6.79 -22.36
CA GLY A 186 25.02 6.84 -20.90
C GLY A 186 23.88 7.74 -20.41
N ILE A 187 23.68 8.89 -21.06
CA ILE A 187 22.54 9.79 -20.76
C ILE A 187 21.22 9.05 -20.99
N PHE A 188 21.10 8.35 -22.13
CA PHE A 188 19.87 7.64 -22.47
C PHE A 188 19.60 6.46 -21.53
N ALA A 189 20.63 5.69 -21.19
CA ALA A 189 20.52 4.62 -20.20
C ALA A 189 20.14 5.16 -18.81
N GLY A 190 20.75 6.27 -18.39
CA GLY A 190 20.41 6.94 -17.12
C GLY A 190 18.98 7.47 -17.09
N ALA A 191 18.51 8.08 -18.19
CA ALA A 191 17.13 8.55 -18.32
C ALA A 191 16.12 7.39 -18.26
N LEU A 192 16.40 6.27 -18.94
CA LEU A 192 15.53 5.10 -18.90
C LEU A 192 15.44 4.50 -17.49
N LEU A 193 16.59 4.37 -16.81
CA LEU A 193 16.62 3.91 -15.41
C LEU A 193 15.82 4.86 -14.49
N ALA A 194 16.02 6.18 -14.61
CA ALA A 194 15.26 7.16 -13.84
C ALA A 194 13.74 7.06 -14.08
N PHE A 195 13.32 6.86 -15.34
CA PHE A 195 11.90 6.69 -15.66
C PHE A 195 11.34 5.41 -15.03
N THR A 196 12.04 4.29 -15.19
CA THR A 196 11.61 3.00 -14.61
C THR A 196 11.51 3.07 -13.10
N MET A 197 12.52 3.64 -12.41
CA MET A 197 12.51 3.78 -10.95
C MET A 197 11.40 4.74 -10.49
N SER A 198 11.17 5.85 -11.19
CA SER A 198 10.14 6.82 -10.79
C SER A 198 8.72 6.36 -11.07
N PHE A 199 8.49 5.57 -12.12
CA PHE A 199 7.15 5.15 -12.52
C PHE A 199 6.60 4.05 -11.62
N ASP A 200 7.48 3.20 -11.09
CA ASP A 200 7.11 2.03 -10.26
C ASP A 200 7.20 2.33 -8.75
N ASP A 201 7.76 3.46 -8.33
CA ASP A 201 7.94 3.77 -6.91
C ASP A 201 6.60 3.91 -6.16
N PHE A 202 6.44 3.07 -5.13
CA PHE A 202 5.38 3.17 -4.15
C PHE A 202 5.86 3.86 -2.86
N VAL A 203 7.02 3.44 -2.33
CA VAL A 203 7.42 3.75 -0.96
C VAL A 203 7.71 5.23 -0.78
N ILE A 204 8.51 5.84 -1.66
CA ILE A 204 8.81 7.27 -1.54
C ILE A 204 7.53 8.08 -1.78
N SER A 205 6.81 7.75 -2.85
CA SER A 205 5.54 8.35 -3.23
C SER A 205 4.54 8.37 -2.07
N TYR A 206 4.36 7.27 -1.35
CA TYR A 206 3.37 7.15 -0.27
C TYR A 206 3.64 8.14 0.88
N PHE A 207 4.89 8.22 1.34
CA PHE A 207 5.24 9.06 2.50
C PHE A 207 5.38 10.54 2.17
N VAL A 208 5.73 10.89 0.93
CA VAL A 208 5.89 12.30 0.53
C VAL A 208 4.65 12.87 -0.16
N SER A 209 3.65 12.04 -0.44
CA SER A 209 2.34 12.45 -0.95
C SER A 209 1.37 12.80 0.18
N GLY A 210 0.39 13.61 -0.17
CA GLY A 210 -0.68 14.08 0.70
C GLY A 210 -1.70 14.84 -0.13
N ASN A 211 -2.75 15.34 0.53
CA ASN A 211 -3.85 16.07 -0.11
C ASN A 211 -4.48 15.32 -1.29
N GLY A 212 -4.58 13.98 -1.22
CA GLY A 212 -5.27 13.15 -2.22
C GLY A 212 -4.49 12.92 -3.50
N VAL A 213 -3.22 13.34 -3.56
CA VAL A 213 -2.34 13.03 -4.68
C VAL A 213 -1.86 11.58 -4.56
N LYS A 214 -2.34 10.71 -5.44
CA LYS A 214 -1.93 9.31 -5.53
C LYS A 214 -1.32 9.04 -6.89
N ASN A 215 -0.26 8.23 -6.94
CA ASN A 215 0.23 7.64 -8.19
C ASN A 215 -0.36 6.23 -8.36
N ILE A 216 -0.08 5.58 -9.48
CA ILE A 216 -0.63 4.29 -9.84
C ILE A 216 -0.09 3.20 -8.94
N SER A 217 1.18 3.28 -8.51
CA SER A 217 1.76 2.33 -7.58
C SER A 217 1.04 2.34 -6.23
N ILE A 218 0.67 3.52 -5.71
CA ILE A 218 -0.16 3.65 -4.50
C ILE A 218 -1.54 3.01 -4.72
N VAL A 219 -2.21 3.32 -5.84
CA VAL A 219 -3.54 2.77 -6.12
C VAL A 219 -3.51 1.25 -6.29
N VAL A 220 -2.59 0.73 -7.11
CA VAL A 220 -2.39 -0.72 -7.32
C VAL A 220 -2.11 -1.39 -5.97
N TYR A 221 -1.21 -0.84 -5.16
CA TYR A 221 -0.87 -1.41 -3.87
C TYR A 221 -2.07 -1.47 -2.92
N ASN A 222 -2.85 -0.39 -2.81
CA ASN A 222 -4.07 -0.39 -2.00
C ASN A 222 -5.10 -1.43 -2.46
N MET A 223 -5.19 -1.66 -3.79
CA MET A 223 -6.09 -2.65 -4.37
C MET A 223 -5.58 -4.10 -4.25
N THR A 224 -4.31 -4.33 -3.87
CA THR A 224 -3.78 -5.70 -3.68
C THR A 224 -4.26 -6.33 -2.37
N LYS A 225 -4.80 -5.53 -1.45
CA LYS A 225 -5.06 -5.94 -0.06
C LYS A 225 -6.35 -6.73 0.12
N ARG A 226 -7.32 -6.63 -0.80
CA ARG A 226 -8.37 -7.64 -0.93
C ARG A 226 -8.51 -8.10 -2.37
N ILE A 227 -9.43 -9.04 -2.54
CA ILE A 227 -9.79 -9.64 -3.82
C ILE A 227 -10.52 -8.60 -4.67
N ASN A 228 -9.76 -7.74 -5.34
CA ASN A 228 -10.26 -6.77 -6.29
C ASN A 228 -9.78 -7.14 -7.71
N PRO A 229 -10.59 -7.85 -8.52
CA PRO A 229 -10.19 -8.33 -9.85
C PRO A 229 -9.78 -7.21 -10.81
N THR A 230 -10.23 -5.99 -10.56
CA THR A 230 -9.87 -4.78 -11.29
C THR A 230 -8.36 -4.54 -11.28
N ILE A 231 -7.65 -5.03 -10.25
CA ILE A 231 -6.19 -4.95 -10.17
C ILE A 231 -5.48 -5.70 -11.29
N ASN A 232 -6.03 -6.86 -11.71
CA ASN A 232 -5.42 -7.65 -12.77
C ASN A 232 -5.43 -6.87 -14.09
N ALA A 233 -6.53 -6.17 -14.37
CA ALA A 233 -6.66 -5.31 -15.54
C ALA A 233 -5.72 -4.08 -15.45
N LEU A 234 -5.63 -3.43 -14.28
CA LEU A 234 -4.74 -2.28 -14.08
C LEU A 234 -3.26 -2.69 -14.23
N SER A 235 -2.87 -3.78 -13.58
CA SER A 235 -1.52 -4.34 -13.64
C SER A 235 -1.14 -4.74 -15.07
N THR A 236 -2.09 -5.31 -15.82
CA THR A 236 -1.91 -5.62 -17.25
C THR A 236 -1.61 -4.36 -18.06
N ILE A 237 -2.36 -3.27 -17.85
CA ILE A 237 -2.13 -1.99 -18.54
C ILE A 237 -0.75 -1.43 -18.18
N VAL A 238 -0.38 -1.38 -16.90
CA VAL A 238 0.91 -0.88 -16.43
C VAL A 238 2.06 -1.66 -17.07
N ILE A 239 2.00 -2.99 -17.04
CA ILE A 239 3.03 -3.87 -17.61
C ILE A 239 3.14 -3.66 -19.12
N VAL A 240 2.01 -3.58 -19.84
CA VAL A 240 2.00 -3.32 -21.28
C VAL A 240 2.64 -1.96 -21.58
N VAL A 241 2.33 -0.91 -20.81
CA VAL A 241 2.94 0.42 -20.98
C VAL A 241 4.45 0.37 -20.75
N ILE A 242 4.92 -0.26 -19.66
CA ILE A 242 6.36 -0.42 -19.37
C ILE A 242 7.06 -1.18 -20.50
N VAL A 243 6.49 -2.30 -20.95
CA VAL A 243 7.04 -3.09 -22.06
C VAL A 243 7.09 -2.28 -23.36
N LEU A 244 6.03 -1.53 -23.69
CA LEU A 244 6.01 -0.67 -24.88
C LEU A 244 7.08 0.44 -24.80
N VAL A 245 7.25 1.07 -23.64
CA VAL A 245 8.31 2.08 -23.42
C VAL A 245 9.70 1.45 -23.56
N LEU A 246 9.92 0.29 -22.97
CA LEU A 246 11.20 -0.45 -23.06
C LEU A 246 11.49 -0.91 -24.49
N LEU A 247 10.50 -1.43 -25.22
CA LEU A 247 10.65 -1.85 -26.61
C LEU A 247 10.92 -0.64 -27.52
N PHE A 248 10.21 0.46 -27.30
CA PHE A 248 10.45 1.71 -28.02
C PHE A 248 11.88 2.22 -27.79
N ALA A 249 12.32 2.27 -26.53
CA ALA A 249 13.65 2.71 -26.13
C ALA A 249 14.78 1.81 -26.69
N ASN A 250 14.62 0.48 -26.61
CA ASN A 250 15.68 -0.47 -26.97
C ASN A 250 15.70 -0.86 -28.45
N LEU A 251 14.56 -0.94 -29.14
CA LEU A 251 14.49 -1.45 -30.51
C LEU A 251 14.30 -0.35 -31.56
N ILE A 252 13.48 0.65 -31.24
CA ILE A 252 13.05 1.67 -32.21
C ILE A 252 14.01 2.87 -32.17
N MET A 253 14.42 3.31 -30.98
CA MET A 253 15.28 4.47 -30.80
C MET A 253 16.67 4.36 -31.47
N PRO A 254 17.41 3.24 -31.35
CA PRO A 254 18.73 3.11 -31.99
C PRO A 254 18.61 3.10 -33.53
N LYS A 255 17.53 2.51 -34.06
CA LYS A 255 17.24 2.46 -35.50
C LYS A 255 16.80 3.81 -36.06
N LEU A 256 16.04 4.59 -35.29
CA LEU A 256 15.73 5.99 -35.62
C LEU A 256 17.01 6.82 -35.60
N GLN A 257 17.84 6.74 -34.56
CA GLN A 257 19.11 7.49 -34.53
C GLN A 257 20.07 7.13 -35.68
N ALA A 258 20.07 5.87 -36.14
CA ALA A 258 20.85 5.44 -37.30
C ALA A 258 20.27 5.93 -38.66
N SER A 259 18.95 6.14 -38.76
CA SER A 259 18.26 6.49 -40.02
C SER A 259 17.90 7.97 -40.16
N THR A 260 17.59 8.69 -39.09
CA THR A 260 17.08 10.09 -39.14
C THR A 260 18.17 11.16 -39.04
N VAL A 261 19.36 10.85 -38.52
CA VAL A 261 20.43 11.86 -38.35
C VAL A 261 21.07 12.27 -39.69
N LYS A 262 20.91 11.48 -40.76
CA LYS A 262 21.49 11.77 -42.08
C LYS A 262 20.60 12.59 -43.04
N LYS A 263 19.31 12.84 -42.75
CA LYS A 263 18.38 13.44 -43.74
C LYS A 263 17.33 14.46 -43.23
N MET A 264 17.38 14.92 -41.98
CA MET A 264 16.40 15.92 -41.48
C MET A 264 17.03 17.31 -41.33
N ASP A 265 16.42 18.31 -41.99
CA ASP A 265 16.79 19.73 -41.91
C ASP A 265 16.85 20.20 -40.43
N PRO A 266 17.93 20.88 -39.99
CA PRO A 266 18.08 21.37 -38.62
C PRO A 266 16.90 22.22 -38.10
N LYS A 267 16.18 22.93 -38.98
CA LYS A 267 14.96 23.66 -38.58
C LYS A 267 13.81 22.72 -38.21
N LYS A 268 13.59 21.65 -38.98
CA LYS A 268 12.54 20.64 -38.70
C LYS A 268 12.84 19.83 -37.45
N ARG A 269 14.13 19.55 -37.17
CA ARG A 269 14.56 18.88 -35.93
C ARG A 269 14.27 19.71 -34.67
N ARG A 270 14.45 21.03 -34.76
CA ARG A 270 14.13 21.96 -33.67
C ARG A 270 12.62 22.08 -33.47
N ILE A 271 11.85 22.12 -34.55
CA ILE A 271 10.38 22.16 -34.51
C ILE A 271 9.79 20.88 -33.92
N VAL A 272 10.25 19.69 -34.34
CA VAL A 272 9.78 18.41 -33.77
C VAL A 272 10.14 18.31 -32.29
N ALA A 273 11.36 18.65 -31.89
CA ALA A 273 11.75 18.65 -30.47
C ALA A 273 10.94 19.64 -29.62
N VAL A 274 10.64 20.83 -30.15
CA VAL A 274 9.80 21.84 -29.49
C VAL A 274 8.34 21.40 -29.45
N ILE A 275 7.81 20.75 -30.48
CA ILE A 275 6.44 20.22 -30.51
C ILE A 275 6.29 19.03 -29.57
N THR A 276 7.27 18.12 -29.48
CA THR A 276 7.23 17.00 -28.53
C THR A 276 7.39 17.50 -27.09
N ALA A 277 8.28 18.47 -26.83
CA ALA A 277 8.39 19.12 -25.53
C ALA A 277 7.12 19.92 -25.17
N ALA A 278 6.53 20.64 -26.12
CA ALA A 278 5.30 21.39 -25.92
C ALA A 278 4.07 20.48 -25.77
N ALA A 279 4.01 19.34 -26.47
CA ALA A 279 2.95 18.35 -26.32
C ALA A 279 3.04 17.64 -24.96
N VAL A 280 4.26 17.33 -24.49
CA VAL A 280 4.49 16.85 -23.13
C VAL A 280 4.06 17.93 -22.12
N VAL A 281 4.45 19.19 -22.31
CA VAL A 281 4.03 20.31 -21.43
C VAL A 281 2.51 20.62 -21.49
N LEU A 282 1.85 20.45 -22.64
CA LEU A 282 0.40 20.66 -22.80
C LEU A 282 -0.43 19.49 -22.24
N VAL A 283 0.08 18.27 -22.33
CA VAL A 283 -0.51 17.09 -21.66
C VAL A 283 -0.28 17.19 -20.15
N LEU A 284 0.89 17.69 -19.72
CA LEU A 284 1.22 18.02 -18.33
C LEU A 284 0.40 19.19 -17.77
N GLY A 285 -0.04 20.15 -18.59
CA GLY A 285 -0.66 21.39 -18.12
C GLY A 285 -2.16 21.34 -17.86
N LYS A 286 -2.86 20.27 -18.28
CA LYS A 286 -4.33 20.28 -18.32
C LYS A 286 -5.05 19.95 -17.01
N TRP A 287 -4.32 19.62 -15.94
CA TRP A 287 -4.91 19.01 -14.73
C TRP A 287 -4.34 19.58 -13.42
N THR A 288 -3.68 20.74 -13.47
CA THR A 288 -3.27 21.52 -12.29
C THR A 288 -4.42 22.33 -11.67
N LEU A 289 -5.62 22.26 -12.24
CA LEU A 289 -6.84 22.83 -11.69
C LEU A 289 -7.84 21.70 -11.44
N VAL A 290 -7.57 20.87 -10.42
CA VAL A 290 -8.70 20.27 -9.71
C VAL A 290 -9.42 21.45 -9.07
N SER A 291 -10.65 21.70 -9.53
CA SER A 291 -11.57 22.62 -8.91
C SER A 291 -11.61 22.30 -7.42
N GLN A 292 -10.96 23.12 -6.59
CA GLN A 292 -11.19 23.12 -5.16
C GLN A 292 -12.66 23.51 -5.00
N GLY A 293 -13.50 22.54 -4.61
CA GLY A 293 -14.75 22.90 -3.95
C GLY A 293 -14.42 23.82 -2.76
N ASN A 294 -15.33 24.73 -2.43
CA ASN A 294 -15.10 25.70 -1.35
C ASN A 294 -14.83 25.03 0.02
N HIS A 295 -15.16 23.75 0.18
CA HIS A 295 -14.91 22.93 1.37
C HIS A 295 -14.25 21.61 0.99
N VAL A 296 -13.15 21.26 1.67
CA VAL A 296 -12.38 20.04 1.42
C VAL A 296 -12.27 19.20 2.69
N LEU A 297 -12.93 18.04 2.71
CA LEU A 297 -12.85 17.07 3.81
C LEU A 297 -11.74 16.05 3.55
N ARG A 298 -10.78 15.93 4.45
CA ARG A 298 -9.70 14.93 4.38
C ARG A 298 -10.02 13.74 5.26
N VAL A 299 -10.23 12.58 4.64
CA VAL A 299 -10.53 11.31 5.33
C VAL A 299 -9.33 10.38 5.17
N TYR A 300 -8.87 9.80 6.27
CA TYR A 300 -7.80 8.79 6.28
C TYR A 300 -8.31 7.50 6.91
N ASN A 301 -8.48 6.47 6.10
CA ASN A 301 -9.12 5.22 6.50
C ASN A 301 -8.21 4.01 6.22
N ALA A 302 -8.53 2.83 6.75
CA ALA A 302 -7.89 1.58 6.36
C ALA A 302 -8.14 1.27 4.86
N GLY A 303 -7.21 0.56 4.22
CA GLY A 303 -7.32 0.14 2.82
C GLY A 303 -8.55 -0.75 2.55
N GLU A 304 -9.28 -0.48 1.46
CA GLU A 304 -10.50 -1.20 1.04
C GLU A 304 -11.54 -1.39 2.17
N TYR A 305 -11.79 -0.32 2.94
CA TYR A 305 -12.68 -0.32 4.10
C TYR A 305 -13.87 0.63 3.95
N MET A 306 -14.26 0.95 2.71
CA MET A 306 -15.42 1.79 2.41
C MET A 306 -15.93 1.55 0.98
N GLU A 307 -17.25 1.59 0.78
CA GLU A 307 -17.86 1.66 -0.55
C GLU A 307 -17.58 3.03 -1.19
N LEU A 308 -16.73 3.05 -2.22
CA LEU A 308 -16.19 4.30 -2.79
C LEU A 308 -17.26 5.17 -3.45
N SER A 309 -18.37 4.61 -3.95
CA SER A 309 -19.46 5.40 -4.51
C SER A 309 -20.16 6.30 -3.48
N LEU A 310 -20.04 5.98 -2.18
CA LEU A 310 -20.55 6.82 -1.10
C LEU A 310 -19.81 8.15 -1.01
N LEU A 311 -18.54 8.22 -1.42
CA LEU A 311 -17.79 9.46 -1.49
C LEU A 311 -18.43 10.43 -2.49
N ASP A 312 -18.75 9.95 -3.70
CA ASP A 312 -19.42 10.76 -4.72
C ASP A 312 -20.83 11.19 -4.28
N LYS A 313 -21.55 10.32 -3.54
CA LYS A 313 -22.86 10.64 -2.95
C LYS A 313 -22.72 11.77 -1.92
N PHE A 314 -21.73 11.67 -1.03
CA PHE A 314 -21.44 12.69 -0.02
C PHE A 314 -21.02 14.03 -0.64
N GLU A 315 -20.09 14.02 -1.59
CA GLU A 315 -19.62 15.23 -2.29
C GLU A 315 -20.79 15.99 -2.93
N LYS A 316 -21.72 15.28 -3.59
CA LYS A 316 -22.91 15.88 -4.20
C LYS A 316 -23.90 16.41 -3.17
N GLN A 317 -24.11 15.69 -2.08
CA GLN A 317 -25.08 16.06 -1.04
C GLN A 317 -24.63 17.31 -0.27
N TYR A 318 -23.36 17.41 0.07
CA TYR A 318 -22.81 18.49 0.90
C TYR A 318 -22.04 19.54 0.10
N ASN A 319 -22.01 19.44 -1.24
CA ASN A 319 -21.31 20.35 -2.14
C ASN A 319 -19.85 20.59 -1.68
N CYS A 320 -19.13 19.50 -1.42
CA CYS A 320 -17.76 19.50 -0.93
C CYS A 320 -16.88 18.59 -1.79
N THR A 321 -15.58 18.58 -1.51
CA THR A 321 -14.63 17.63 -2.08
C THR A 321 -14.08 16.75 -0.98
N VAL A 322 -14.11 15.44 -1.15
CA VAL A 322 -13.52 14.48 -0.21
C VAL A 322 -12.16 14.04 -0.73
N VAL A 323 -11.13 14.35 0.04
CA VAL A 323 -9.79 13.82 -0.13
C VAL A 323 -9.69 12.56 0.69
N TYR A 324 -9.87 11.41 0.03
CA TYR A 324 -9.81 10.10 0.68
C TYR A 324 -8.43 9.46 0.52
N GLU A 325 -7.73 9.24 1.63
CA GLU A 325 -6.46 8.52 1.69
C GLU A 325 -6.59 7.23 2.49
N THR A 326 -5.69 6.27 2.22
CA THR A 326 -5.72 4.96 2.88
C THR A 326 -4.40 4.60 3.56
N PHE A 327 -4.48 3.90 4.69
CA PHE A 327 -3.34 3.30 5.38
C PHE A 327 -3.51 1.80 5.54
N GLU A 328 -2.39 1.10 5.71
CA GLU A 328 -2.38 -0.36 5.89
C GLU A 328 -2.28 -0.79 7.34
N SER A 329 -1.68 0.06 8.16
CA SER A 329 -1.52 -0.18 9.58
C SER A 329 -1.75 1.10 10.33
N ASN A 330 -2.29 0.95 11.53
CA ASN A 330 -2.42 2.05 12.48
C ASN A 330 -1.05 2.72 12.73
N GLU A 331 0.07 1.96 12.68
CA GLU A 331 1.43 2.49 12.79
C GLU A 331 1.81 3.43 11.64
N MET A 332 1.49 3.05 10.40
CA MET A 332 1.73 3.87 9.22
C MET A 332 0.90 5.15 9.28
N MET A 333 -0.38 5.03 9.64
CA MET A 333 -1.27 6.15 9.88
C MET A 333 -0.70 7.11 10.92
N TYR A 334 -0.34 6.58 12.08
CA TYR A 334 0.26 7.35 13.18
C TYR A 334 1.53 8.06 12.75
N THR A 335 2.41 7.39 11.99
CA THR A 335 3.68 7.98 11.52
C THR A 335 3.41 9.17 10.58
N LYS A 336 2.42 9.05 9.69
CA LYS A 336 2.04 10.15 8.79
C LYS A 336 1.41 11.31 9.55
N LEU A 337 0.49 11.04 10.49
CA LEU A 337 -0.11 12.05 11.37
C LEU A 337 0.95 12.77 12.22
N ALA A 338 1.83 12.02 12.89
CA ALA A 338 2.89 12.55 13.75
C ALA A 338 3.94 13.36 12.97
N SER A 339 4.04 13.18 11.65
CA SER A 339 4.88 14.01 10.79
C SER A 339 4.30 15.40 10.53
N GLY A 340 3.07 15.69 10.97
CA GLY A 340 2.39 16.98 10.75
C GLY A 340 1.44 16.99 9.55
N GLU A 341 1.09 15.82 9.01
CA GLU A 341 0.00 15.74 8.02
C GLU A 341 -1.34 15.97 8.70
N THR A 342 -2.20 16.79 8.10
CA THR A 342 -3.52 17.13 8.64
C THR A 342 -4.62 16.34 7.95
N TYR A 343 -5.44 15.66 8.74
CA TYR A 343 -6.64 14.96 8.29
C TYR A 343 -7.83 15.42 9.13
N ASP A 344 -9.03 15.47 8.56
CA ASP A 344 -10.23 15.89 9.29
C ASP A 344 -10.84 14.70 10.04
N VAL A 345 -11.02 13.57 9.34
CA VAL A 345 -11.56 12.31 9.89
C VAL A 345 -10.52 11.19 9.75
N LEU A 346 -10.30 10.44 10.82
CA LEU A 346 -9.53 9.20 10.81
C LEU A 346 -10.42 8.01 11.15
N VAL A 347 -10.09 6.81 10.68
CA VAL A 347 -10.77 5.56 11.09
C VAL A 347 -9.77 4.54 11.67
N PRO A 348 -9.14 4.83 12.82
CA PRO A 348 -8.21 3.91 13.48
C PRO A 348 -8.92 2.82 14.30
N SER A 349 -8.15 1.82 14.68
CA SER A 349 -8.58 0.76 15.61
C SER A 349 -8.50 1.21 17.07
N ASP A 350 -9.27 0.56 17.93
CA ASP A 350 -9.38 0.75 19.38
C ASP A 350 -8.10 1.22 20.12
N TYR A 351 -7.03 0.44 20.08
CA TYR A 351 -5.78 0.75 20.78
C TYR A 351 -5.08 2.00 20.23
N MET A 352 -5.29 2.32 18.96
CA MET A 352 -4.74 3.51 18.33
C MET A 352 -5.58 4.73 18.69
N ILE A 353 -6.91 4.59 18.83
CA ILE A 353 -7.77 5.63 19.41
C ILE A 353 -7.29 5.95 20.83
N GLU A 354 -7.10 4.95 21.67
CA GLU A 354 -6.61 5.15 23.05
C GLU A 354 -5.28 5.92 23.07
N ARG A 355 -4.37 5.61 22.14
CA ARG A 355 -3.11 6.33 21.98
C ARG A 355 -3.32 7.78 21.56
N LEU A 356 -4.12 8.02 20.53
CA LEU A 356 -4.38 9.36 19.99
C LEU A 356 -5.07 10.25 21.03
N ILE A 357 -5.95 9.70 21.87
CA ILE A 357 -6.54 10.41 23.01
C ILE A 357 -5.45 10.81 24.01
N LYS A 358 -4.58 9.86 24.42
CA LYS A 358 -3.49 10.11 25.39
C LYS A 358 -2.47 11.13 24.91
N GLU A 359 -2.23 11.17 23.61
CA GLU A 359 -1.28 12.11 22.98
C GLU A 359 -1.97 13.39 22.48
N GLU A 360 -3.24 13.61 22.83
CA GLU A 360 -4.03 14.81 22.52
C GLU A 360 -4.17 15.15 21.01
N TYR A 361 -4.22 14.12 20.15
CA TYR A 361 -4.42 14.29 18.70
C TYR A 361 -5.88 14.45 18.29
N LEU A 362 -6.84 14.19 19.19
CA LEU A 362 -8.28 14.16 18.87
C LEU A 362 -9.04 15.29 19.57
N GLN A 363 -10.12 15.73 18.93
CA GLN A 363 -11.14 16.59 19.55
C GLN A 363 -12.41 15.77 19.86
N ALA A 364 -13.17 16.21 20.86
CA ALA A 364 -14.39 15.52 21.26
C ALA A 364 -15.49 15.70 20.20
N LEU A 365 -16.30 14.65 20.01
CA LEU A 365 -17.43 14.68 19.08
C LEU A 365 -18.60 15.47 19.68
N ASP A 366 -19.23 16.33 18.87
CA ASP A 366 -20.52 16.94 19.18
C ASP A 366 -21.64 16.02 18.70
N TRP A 367 -22.09 15.12 19.58
CA TRP A 367 -23.17 14.17 19.31
C TRP A 367 -24.49 14.83 18.89
N LYS A 368 -24.70 16.14 19.16
CA LYS A 368 -25.90 16.86 18.69
C LYS A 368 -25.89 17.05 17.17
N LYS A 369 -24.71 17.07 16.54
CA LYS A 369 -24.54 17.16 15.09
C LYS A 369 -24.59 15.80 14.39
N ILE A 370 -24.72 14.71 15.16
CA ILE A 370 -24.76 13.34 14.65
C ILE A 370 -26.10 12.70 15.06
N PRO A 371 -27.25 13.17 14.55
CA PRO A 371 -28.57 12.65 14.91
C PRO A 371 -28.76 11.17 14.54
N ASN A 372 -28.04 10.64 13.56
CA ASN A 372 -28.06 9.22 13.19
C ASN A 372 -27.33 8.33 14.21
N SER A 373 -26.69 8.89 15.25
CA SER A 373 -26.12 8.11 16.36
C SER A 373 -27.13 7.21 17.07
N LYS A 374 -28.43 7.54 17.00
CA LYS A 374 -29.53 6.70 17.49
C LYS A 374 -29.63 5.34 16.77
N ASN A 375 -29.06 5.21 15.57
CA ASN A 375 -29.08 3.98 14.76
C ASN A 375 -28.00 2.98 15.20
N LEU A 376 -27.02 3.43 16.01
CA LEU A 376 -25.95 2.58 16.51
C LEU A 376 -26.48 1.48 17.43
N LEU A 377 -25.86 0.31 17.34
CA LEU A 377 -26.06 -0.77 18.31
C LEU A 377 -25.59 -0.33 19.72
N PRO A 378 -26.37 -0.58 20.78
CA PRO A 378 -25.92 -0.32 22.15
C PRO A 378 -24.61 -1.05 22.51
N GLU A 379 -24.41 -2.23 21.92
CA GLU A 379 -23.29 -3.12 22.17
C GLU A 379 -21.94 -2.56 21.71
N VAL A 380 -21.92 -1.57 20.81
CA VAL A 380 -20.68 -0.99 20.27
C VAL A 380 -20.28 0.31 20.98
N GLN A 381 -21.07 0.72 21.97
CA GLN A 381 -20.87 1.97 22.71
C GLN A 381 -20.13 1.72 24.04
N ASN A 382 -19.60 2.81 24.61
CA ASN A 382 -19.00 2.94 25.93
C ASN A 382 -17.90 1.89 26.20
N LYS A 383 -16.92 1.82 25.30
CA LYS A 383 -15.79 0.89 25.39
C LYS A 383 -14.62 1.49 26.16
N ASP A 384 -13.78 0.63 26.72
CA ASP A 384 -12.68 1.02 27.61
C ASP A 384 -11.64 1.95 26.96
N TYR A 385 -11.48 1.88 25.64
CA TYR A 385 -10.56 2.74 24.89
C TYR A 385 -11.07 4.20 24.76
N ASP A 386 -12.38 4.43 24.85
CA ASP A 386 -13.03 5.75 24.82
C ASP A 386 -14.33 5.74 25.66
N PRO A 387 -14.22 5.83 27.01
CA PRO A 387 -15.39 5.79 27.88
C PRO A 387 -16.37 6.93 27.58
N GLY A 388 -17.64 6.56 27.40
CA GLY A 388 -18.72 7.46 27.01
C GLY A 388 -18.71 7.90 25.54
N ASN A 389 -17.90 7.27 24.67
CA ASN A 389 -17.74 7.64 23.26
C ASN A 389 -17.46 9.13 23.08
N ARG A 390 -16.53 9.68 23.87
CA ARG A 390 -16.29 11.12 23.86
C ARG A 390 -15.59 11.58 22.58
N TYR A 391 -14.72 10.73 22.03
CA TYR A 391 -13.86 11.07 20.89
C TYR A 391 -14.12 10.22 19.65
N SER A 392 -14.83 9.11 19.78
CA SER A 392 -14.96 8.10 18.72
C SER A 392 -16.40 7.66 18.46
N CYS A 393 -16.72 7.53 17.18
CA CYS A 393 -17.98 7.00 16.68
C CYS A 393 -17.72 5.64 16.00
N PRO A 394 -18.28 4.53 16.51
CA PRO A 394 -18.08 3.20 15.94
C PRO A 394 -18.36 3.14 14.43
N TYR A 395 -17.56 2.37 13.69
CA TYR A 395 -17.66 2.19 12.25
C TYR A 395 -17.95 0.73 11.90
N PHE A 396 -16.97 -0.15 12.16
CA PHE A 396 -17.07 -1.60 12.03
C PHE A 396 -16.49 -2.27 13.28
N TRP A 397 -16.89 -3.52 13.50
CA TRP A 397 -16.48 -4.29 14.68
C TRP A 397 -16.52 -5.78 14.39
N GLY A 398 -15.88 -6.57 15.24
CA GLY A 398 -15.89 -8.01 15.07
C GLY A 398 -15.08 -8.76 16.12
N THR A 399 -14.75 -10.00 15.80
CA THR A 399 -13.89 -10.86 16.62
C THR A 399 -12.77 -11.48 15.80
N VAL A 400 -11.82 -12.09 16.50
CA VAL A 400 -10.86 -13.05 15.92
C VAL A 400 -11.26 -14.46 16.35
N GLY A 401 -11.09 -15.44 15.47
CA GLY A 401 -11.51 -16.81 15.76
C GLY A 401 -10.84 -17.83 14.86
N ILE A 402 -11.28 -19.08 15.00
CA ILE A 402 -10.78 -20.22 14.24
C ILE A 402 -11.81 -20.54 13.16
N LEU A 403 -11.44 -20.30 11.91
CA LEU A 403 -12.14 -20.85 10.75
C LEU A 403 -11.67 -22.30 10.56
N TYR A 404 -12.59 -23.23 10.40
CA TYR A 404 -12.28 -24.66 10.30
C TYR A 404 -13.15 -25.38 9.27
N ASN A 405 -12.62 -26.46 8.70
CA ASN A 405 -13.39 -27.38 7.87
C ASN A 405 -14.17 -28.37 8.74
N LYS A 406 -15.51 -28.32 8.66
CA LYS A 406 -16.41 -29.13 9.48
C LYS A 406 -16.28 -30.64 9.23
N ASN A 407 -15.73 -31.02 8.08
CA ASN A 407 -15.48 -32.42 7.71
C ASN A 407 -14.16 -32.98 8.25
N VAL A 408 -13.26 -32.11 8.74
CA VAL A 408 -11.91 -32.49 9.22
C VAL A 408 -11.74 -32.24 10.71
N VAL A 409 -12.25 -31.10 11.19
CA VAL A 409 -12.15 -30.68 12.59
C VAL A 409 -13.51 -30.86 13.26
N SER A 410 -13.54 -31.67 14.33
CA SER A 410 -14.78 -31.94 15.04
C SER A 410 -15.09 -30.81 16.00
N GLN A 411 -16.39 -30.54 16.21
CA GLN A 411 -16.82 -29.56 17.20
C GLN A 411 -16.38 -29.95 18.62
N GLU A 412 -16.33 -31.25 18.92
CA GLU A 412 -15.87 -31.77 20.22
C GLU A 412 -14.40 -31.41 20.50
N ASP A 413 -13.52 -31.52 19.50
CA ASP A 413 -12.12 -31.14 19.64
C ASP A 413 -11.99 -29.61 19.90
N LEU A 414 -12.77 -28.80 19.18
CA LEU A 414 -12.80 -27.35 19.35
C LEU A 414 -13.27 -26.95 20.75
N ASP A 415 -14.37 -27.53 21.21
CA ASP A 415 -14.95 -27.22 22.53
C ASP A 415 -14.05 -27.66 23.68
N LYS A 416 -13.31 -28.76 23.49
CA LYS A 416 -12.38 -29.30 24.48
C LYS A 416 -11.08 -28.50 24.57
N GLU A 417 -10.45 -28.22 23.43
CA GLU A 417 -9.10 -27.64 23.40
C GLU A 417 -9.11 -26.10 23.32
N GLY A 418 -10.15 -25.52 22.72
CA GLY A 418 -10.23 -24.10 22.41
C GLY A 418 -9.03 -23.64 21.58
N TRP A 419 -8.31 -22.60 21.99
CA TRP A 419 -7.06 -22.16 21.34
C TRP A 419 -5.96 -23.23 21.33
N ASN A 420 -5.97 -24.20 22.26
CA ASN A 420 -4.95 -25.26 22.28
C ASN A 420 -5.11 -26.27 21.14
N ILE A 421 -6.23 -26.26 20.39
CA ILE A 421 -6.38 -27.07 19.17
C ILE A 421 -5.31 -26.72 18.14
N LEU A 422 -4.83 -25.47 18.17
CA LEU A 422 -3.78 -24.99 17.30
C LEU A 422 -2.41 -25.61 17.62
N CYS A 423 -2.30 -26.38 18.72
CA CYS A 423 -1.15 -27.20 19.12
C CYS A 423 -1.45 -28.71 19.11
N ASP A 424 -2.63 -29.14 18.63
CA ASP A 424 -2.98 -30.55 18.58
C ASP A 424 -2.33 -31.21 17.34
N GLU A 425 -1.35 -32.08 17.59
CA GLU A 425 -0.57 -32.77 16.55
C GLU A 425 -1.43 -33.61 15.59
N LYS A 426 -2.69 -33.90 15.93
CA LYS A 426 -3.69 -34.46 15.00
C LYS A 426 -3.81 -33.64 13.70
N TYR A 427 -3.62 -32.33 13.78
CA TYR A 427 -3.76 -31.38 12.68
C TYR A 427 -2.41 -30.83 12.18
N LYS A 428 -1.31 -31.54 12.47
CA LYS A 428 0.03 -31.11 12.07
C LYS A 428 0.10 -30.85 10.56
N GLY A 429 0.58 -29.66 10.20
CA GLY A 429 0.73 -29.20 8.83
C GLY A 429 -0.53 -28.61 8.22
N ASP A 430 -1.70 -28.69 8.87
CA ASP A 430 -3.00 -28.29 8.31
C ASP A 430 -3.58 -27.01 8.94
N LEU A 431 -2.70 -26.06 9.28
CA LEU A 431 -3.03 -24.81 9.95
C LEU A 431 -2.41 -23.58 9.25
N TYR A 432 -3.25 -22.56 9.02
CA TYR A 432 -2.81 -21.18 8.82
C TYR A 432 -2.87 -20.38 10.11
N MET A 433 -1.76 -19.75 10.48
CA MET A 433 -1.67 -18.82 11.60
C MET A 433 -1.58 -17.40 11.05
N TYR A 434 -2.22 -16.43 11.70
CA TYR A 434 -2.21 -15.05 11.22
C TYR A 434 -0.81 -14.41 11.41
N ASP A 435 -0.21 -13.86 10.34
CA ASP A 435 1.11 -13.20 10.40
C ASP A 435 1.05 -11.80 11.03
N SER A 436 0.65 -11.77 12.30
CA SER A 436 0.62 -10.58 13.13
C SER A 436 1.15 -10.91 14.51
N GLU A 437 2.12 -10.11 14.96
CA GLU A 437 2.70 -10.16 16.30
C GLU A 437 1.61 -10.09 17.37
N ARG A 438 0.71 -9.11 17.26
CA ARG A 438 -0.32 -8.84 18.28
C ARG A 438 -1.35 -9.96 18.35
N ASP A 439 -1.81 -10.45 17.22
CA ASP A 439 -2.84 -11.48 17.15
C ASP A 439 -2.31 -12.86 17.54
N SER A 440 -1.10 -13.22 17.09
CA SER A 440 -0.49 -14.50 17.47
C SER A 440 -0.18 -14.57 18.97
N PHE A 441 0.33 -13.49 19.56
CA PHE A 441 0.54 -13.46 21.01
C PHE A 441 -0.77 -13.38 21.79
N MET A 442 -1.81 -12.70 21.27
CA MET A 442 -3.15 -12.74 21.87
C MET A 442 -3.63 -14.18 22.02
N ILE A 443 -3.51 -14.99 20.98
CA ILE A 443 -3.94 -16.39 20.99
C ILE A 443 -3.19 -17.20 22.04
N ALA A 444 -1.86 -17.09 22.07
CA ALA A 444 -1.04 -17.79 23.05
C ALA A 444 -1.35 -17.36 24.49
N LEU A 445 -1.53 -16.05 24.73
CA LEU A 445 -1.89 -15.51 26.04
C LEU A 445 -3.26 -16.02 26.49
N LYS A 446 -4.27 -15.99 25.60
CA LYS A 446 -5.61 -16.52 25.89
C LYS A 446 -5.60 -18.03 26.12
N ALA A 447 -4.83 -18.79 25.35
CA ALA A 447 -4.66 -20.23 25.54
C ALA A 447 -4.09 -20.57 26.94
N LEU A 448 -3.21 -19.72 27.46
CA LEU A 448 -2.61 -19.81 28.79
C LEU A 448 -3.48 -19.19 29.91
N GLY A 449 -4.60 -18.55 29.56
CA GLY A 449 -5.50 -17.90 30.51
C GLY A 449 -5.05 -16.52 30.98
N TYR A 450 -4.09 -15.90 30.31
CA TYR A 450 -3.62 -14.54 30.58
C TYR A 450 -4.40 -13.49 29.79
N SER A 451 -4.29 -12.24 30.23
CA SER A 451 -4.80 -11.09 29.47
C SER A 451 -3.97 -10.90 28.21
N MET A 452 -4.62 -10.64 27.07
CA MET A 452 -3.91 -10.28 25.83
C MET A 452 -3.24 -8.89 25.91
N ASN A 453 -3.59 -8.10 26.93
CA ASN A 453 -3.02 -6.78 27.22
C ASN A 453 -1.98 -6.81 28.36
N THR A 454 -1.44 -8.00 28.68
CA THR A 454 -0.47 -8.15 29.76
C THR A 454 0.77 -7.27 29.57
N LYS A 455 1.32 -6.82 30.71
CA LYS A 455 2.59 -6.10 30.81
C LYS A 455 3.63 -6.93 31.56
N ASN A 456 3.28 -8.14 31.98
CA ASN A 456 4.13 -9.03 32.73
C ASN A 456 5.07 -9.77 31.77
N LEU A 457 6.38 -9.59 31.95
CA LEU A 457 7.37 -10.19 31.06
C LEU A 457 7.38 -11.72 31.14
N ASP A 458 7.02 -12.31 32.28
CA ASP A 458 7.00 -13.76 32.46
C ASP A 458 5.82 -14.39 31.71
N GLU A 459 4.67 -13.71 31.68
CA GLU A 459 3.50 -14.15 30.89
C GLU A 459 3.80 -14.05 29.38
N ILE A 460 4.46 -12.98 28.96
CA ILE A 460 4.91 -12.79 27.57
C ILE A 460 5.92 -13.88 27.17
N GLN A 461 6.84 -14.22 28.06
CA GLN A 461 7.83 -15.27 27.83
C GLN A 461 7.17 -16.65 27.70
N GLN A 462 6.18 -16.97 28.55
CA GLN A 462 5.41 -18.21 28.45
C GLN A 462 4.60 -18.28 27.15
N ALA A 463 3.98 -17.17 26.72
CA ALA A 463 3.27 -17.10 25.45
C ALA A 463 4.21 -17.31 24.25
N TYR A 464 5.43 -16.77 24.33
CA TYR A 464 6.46 -17.05 23.33
C TYR A 464 6.85 -18.53 23.30
N GLU A 465 7.03 -19.17 24.45
CA GLU A 465 7.34 -20.60 24.53
C GLU A 465 6.20 -21.47 23.97
N TRP A 466 4.94 -21.06 24.21
CA TRP A 466 3.77 -21.70 23.59
C TRP A 466 3.81 -21.59 22.06
N LEU A 467 4.13 -20.42 21.51
CA LEU A 467 4.26 -20.20 20.07
C LEU A 467 5.44 -20.98 19.45
N ILE A 468 6.57 -21.07 20.16
CA ILE A 468 7.70 -21.89 19.73
C ILE A 468 7.31 -23.37 19.70
N ARG A 469 6.65 -23.85 20.75
CA ARG A 469 6.14 -25.23 20.80
C ARG A 469 5.21 -25.49 19.62
N GLN A 470 4.23 -24.63 19.40
CA GLN A 470 3.30 -24.73 18.27
C GLN A 470 4.05 -24.83 16.95
N ARG A 471 4.96 -23.89 16.68
CA ARG A 471 5.74 -23.87 15.44
C ARG A 471 6.51 -25.17 15.24
N ASP A 472 7.18 -25.65 16.29
CA ASP A 472 8.06 -26.81 16.22
C ASP A 472 7.28 -28.13 16.09
N THR A 473 6.07 -28.21 16.64
CA THR A 473 5.25 -29.44 16.58
C THR A 473 4.27 -29.43 15.40
N MET A 474 3.74 -28.28 15.00
CA MET A 474 2.60 -28.18 14.08
C MET A 474 2.94 -27.80 12.65
N ASP A 475 4.14 -27.30 12.35
CA ASP A 475 4.50 -26.77 11.01
C ASP A 475 3.44 -25.79 10.42
N PRO A 476 3.03 -24.74 11.15
CA PRO A 476 2.03 -23.79 10.67
C PRO A 476 2.57 -22.94 9.51
N ILE A 477 1.66 -22.49 8.64
CA ILE A 477 1.97 -21.45 7.65
C ILE A 477 1.48 -20.12 8.19
N TYR A 478 2.38 -19.15 8.32
CA TYR A 478 2.01 -17.78 8.68
C TYR A 478 1.54 -17.05 7.42
N ALA A 479 0.28 -16.63 7.43
CA ALA A 479 -0.41 -16.03 6.28
C ALA A 479 -1.14 -14.75 6.69
N GLY A 480 -1.35 -13.85 5.74
CA GLY A 480 -2.21 -12.68 5.89
C GLY A 480 -3.52 -12.94 5.15
N ASP A 481 -3.91 -12.00 4.28
CA ASP A 481 -5.17 -12.06 3.54
C ASP A 481 -5.21 -13.19 2.48
N ASP A 482 -4.05 -13.75 2.11
CA ASP A 482 -3.96 -14.92 1.23
C ASP A 482 -4.62 -16.18 1.83
N VAL A 483 -4.92 -16.17 3.14
CA VAL A 483 -5.68 -17.22 3.81
C VAL A 483 -7.10 -17.38 3.25
N ILE A 484 -7.70 -16.30 2.72
CA ILE A 484 -9.10 -16.28 2.24
C ILE A 484 -9.28 -17.30 1.11
N ASP A 485 -8.57 -17.13 0.00
CA ASP A 485 -8.65 -18.03 -1.17
C ASP A 485 -8.18 -19.45 -0.85
N ASN A 486 -7.15 -19.56 0.00
CA ASN A 486 -6.59 -20.85 0.41
C ASN A 486 -7.61 -21.68 1.20
N MET A 487 -8.38 -21.05 2.10
CA MET A 487 -9.40 -21.73 2.88
C MET A 487 -10.64 -22.04 2.05
N ILE A 488 -11.07 -21.13 1.15
CA ILE A 488 -12.16 -21.40 0.20
C ILE A 488 -11.82 -22.65 -0.65
N SER A 489 -10.56 -22.78 -1.08
CA SER A 489 -10.07 -23.92 -1.86
C SER A 489 -9.89 -25.21 -1.05
N GLY A 490 -10.00 -25.16 0.28
CA GLY A 490 -9.82 -26.32 1.16
C GLY A 490 -8.37 -26.76 1.34
N ASN A 491 -7.39 -25.85 1.21
CA ASN A 491 -5.96 -26.19 1.26
C ASN A 491 -5.47 -26.60 2.67
N LYS A 492 -6.17 -26.16 3.72
CA LYS A 492 -5.87 -26.46 5.13
C LYS A 492 -7.16 -26.72 5.91
N ALA A 493 -7.02 -27.39 7.05
CA ALA A 493 -8.15 -27.73 7.90
C ALA A 493 -8.59 -26.55 8.78
N MET A 494 -7.65 -25.68 9.19
CA MET A 494 -7.91 -24.55 10.07
C MET A 494 -7.15 -23.29 9.67
N ALA A 495 -7.72 -22.14 10.00
CA ALA A 495 -7.10 -20.84 9.90
C ALA A 495 -7.53 -19.93 11.05
N VAL A 496 -6.62 -19.09 11.52
CA VAL A 496 -6.96 -17.95 12.39
C VAL A 496 -7.28 -16.75 11.51
N VAL A 497 -8.50 -16.21 11.63
CA VAL A 497 -8.98 -15.11 10.78
C VAL A 497 -9.87 -14.14 11.56
N TYR A 498 -9.99 -12.93 11.02
CA TYR A 498 -11.00 -11.97 11.46
C TYR A 498 -12.40 -12.43 11.06
N SER A 499 -13.39 -12.07 11.87
CA SER A 499 -14.76 -12.55 11.71
C SER A 499 -15.41 -12.11 10.39
N GLY A 500 -15.10 -10.90 9.90
CA GLY A 500 -15.57 -10.41 8.59
C GLY A 500 -15.06 -11.27 7.44
N ASP A 501 -13.75 -11.58 7.42
CA ASP A 501 -13.17 -12.45 6.40
C ASP A 501 -13.75 -13.87 6.50
N ALA A 502 -13.94 -14.39 7.72
CA ALA A 502 -14.61 -15.67 7.92
C ALA A 502 -16.03 -15.68 7.35
N SER A 503 -16.80 -14.60 7.51
CA SER A 503 -18.16 -14.51 6.97
C SER A 503 -18.16 -14.61 5.44
N TYR A 504 -17.24 -13.90 4.79
CA TYR A 504 -17.06 -14.00 3.35
C TYR A 504 -16.64 -15.42 2.92
N ILE A 505 -15.61 -15.99 3.57
CA ILE A 505 -15.11 -17.33 3.23
C ILE A 505 -16.20 -18.41 3.38
N ILE A 506 -17.00 -18.36 4.46
CA ILE A 506 -18.09 -19.33 4.68
C ILE A 506 -19.21 -19.15 3.65
N SER A 507 -19.48 -17.92 3.19
CA SER A 507 -20.46 -17.66 2.14
C SER A 507 -20.06 -18.28 0.79
N GLU A 508 -18.75 -18.36 0.50
CA GLU A 508 -18.21 -18.99 -0.71
C GLU A 508 -18.00 -20.51 -0.55
N ASN A 509 -17.70 -20.98 0.67
CA ASN A 509 -17.54 -22.39 1.00
C ASN A 509 -18.34 -22.78 2.27
N PRO A 510 -19.58 -23.27 2.11
CA PRO A 510 -20.45 -23.67 3.21
C PRO A 510 -19.98 -24.89 4.01
N GLU A 511 -18.92 -25.60 3.61
CA GLU A 511 -18.32 -26.69 4.39
C GLU A 511 -17.47 -26.18 5.56
N LEU A 512 -17.18 -24.88 5.59
CA LEU A 512 -16.43 -24.25 6.65
C LEU A 512 -17.35 -23.79 7.80
N GLY A 513 -16.77 -23.63 8.97
CA GLY A 513 -17.40 -23.09 10.18
C GLY A 513 -16.45 -22.13 10.88
N TYR A 514 -16.99 -21.32 11.78
CA TYR A 514 -16.22 -20.37 12.58
C TYR A 514 -16.46 -20.59 14.06
N TYR A 515 -15.37 -20.69 14.81
CA TYR A 515 -15.36 -20.98 16.23
C TYR A 515 -14.67 -19.86 17.01
N THR A 516 -15.32 -19.37 18.06
CA THR A 516 -14.75 -18.39 18.98
C THR A 516 -14.50 -19.07 20.34
N PRO A 517 -13.24 -19.21 20.79
CA PRO A 517 -12.93 -19.98 22.00
C PRO A 517 -13.43 -19.35 23.31
N GLN A 518 -13.91 -20.19 24.22
CA GLN A 518 -14.39 -19.78 25.56
C GLN A 518 -13.28 -19.26 26.49
N GLN A 519 -12.00 -19.52 26.17
CA GLN A 519 -10.86 -18.90 26.86
C GLN A 519 -10.81 -17.38 26.69
N GLY A 520 -11.57 -16.83 25.75
CA GLY A 520 -11.59 -15.43 25.39
C GLY A 520 -10.87 -15.19 24.07
N THR A 521 -11.29 -14.15 23.36
CA THR A 521 -10.67 -13.70 22.11
C THR A 521 -10.48 -12.18 22.11
N ASN A 522 -9.97 -11.65 21.01
CA ASN A 522 -10.04 -10.25 20.69
C ASN A 522 -11.44 -9.88 20.15
N THR A 523 -12.04 -8.84 20.74
CA THR A 523 -13.13 -8.07 20.15
C THR A 523 -12.54 -6.73 19.72
N TRP A 524 -12.53 -6.46 18.42
CA TRP A 524 -11.92 -5.25 17.86
C TRP A 524 -13.00 -4.27 17.41
N TYR A 525 -12.64 -2.99 17.48
CA TYR A 525 -13.48 -1.88 17.04
C TYR A 525 -12.66 -0.90 16.22
N ASP A 526 -13.14 -0.59 15.02
CA ASP A 526 -12.67 0.57 14.27
C ASP A 526 -13.72 1.67 14.38
N ALA A 527 -13.27 2.89 14.60
CA ALA A 527 -14.17 4.01 14.83
C ALA A 527 -13.68 5.29 14.16
N MET A 528 -14.64 6.07 13.66
CA MET A 528 -14.39 7.40 13.12
C MET A 528 -14.06 8.36 14.26
N VAL A 529 -12.98 9.12 14.11
CA VAL A 529 -12.54 10.16 15.05
C VAL A 529 -12.23 11.45 14.30
N ILE A 530 -12.37 12.59 14.97
CA ILE A 530 -12.01 13.90 14.41
C ILE A 530 -10.70 14.37 15.03
N THR A 531 -9.73 14.73 14.18
CA THR A 531 -8.43 15.21 14.67
C THR A 531 -8.55 16.61 15.28
N LYS A 532 -7.64 16.96 16.17
CA LYS A 532 -7.59 18.27 16.83
C LYS A 532 -7.36 19.43 15.85
N ASP A 533 -6.61 19.19 14.78
CA ASP A 533 -6.27 20.17 13.75
C ASP A 533 -7.24 20.13 12.55
N CYS A 534 -8.40 19.48 12.69
CA CYS A 534 -9.44 19.43 11.68
C CYS A 534 -9.89 20.85 11.28
N ASN A 535 -9.86 21.13 9.98
CA ASN A 535 -10.20 22.44 9.43
C ASN A 535 -11.70 22.57 9.14
N GLU A 536 -12.36 21.45 8.82
CA GLU A 536 -13.77 21.39 8.41
C GLU A 536 -14.59 20.60 9.44
N VAL A 537 -14.58 21.04 10.70
CA VAL A 537 -15.19 20.29 11.83
C VAL A 537 -16.67 19.98 11.60
N ASP A 538 -17.45 20.93 11.09
CA ASP A 538 -18.87 20.71 10.81
C ASP A 538 -19.06 19.64 9.73
N LEU A 539 -18.29 19.73 8.63
CA LEU A 539 -18.35 18.75 7.55
C LEU A 539 -17.87 17.35 8.01
N ALA A 540 -16.92 17.28 8.93
CA ALA A 540 -16.48 16.03 9.55
C ALA A 540 -17.59 15.38 10.38
N HIS A 541 -18.39 16.16 11.12
CA HIS A 541 -19.58 15.63 11.81
C HIS A 541 -20.66 15.18 10.82
N GLU A 542 -20.88 15.93 9.73
CA GLU A 542 -21.80 15.54 8.66
C GLU A 542 -21.36 14.24 7.98
N PHE A 543 -20.06 14.03 7.78
CA PHE A 543 -19.52 12.78 7.24
C PHE A 543 -19.79 11.60 8.17
N ILE A 544 -19.51 11.75 9.47
CA ILE A 544 -19.82 10.72 10.47
C ILE A 544 -21.33 10.43 10.48
N ASN A 545 -22.17 11.47 10.50
CA ASN A 545 -23.62 11.33 10.49
C ASN A 545 -24.14 10.63 9.21
N PHE A 546 -23.55 10.96 8.06
CA PHE A 546 -23.85 10.35 6.77
C PHE A 546 -23.52 8.86 6.76
N MET A 547 -22.39 8.44 7.36
CA MET A 547 -22.03 7.02 7.44
C MET A 547 -22.91 6.20 8.39
N LEU A 548 -23.62 6.85 9.31
CA LEU A 548 -24.59 6.20 10.20
C LEU A 548 -26.02 6.15 9.65
N ASP A 549 -26.25 6.72 8.46
CA ASP A 549 -27.52 6.57 7.75
C ASP A 549 -27.76 5.10 7.37
N ASP A 550 -29.00 4.63 7.48
CA ASP A 550 -29.34 3.22 7.32
C ASP A 550 -28.95 2.68 5.93
N GLU A 551 -29.25 3.42 4.85
CA GLU A 551 -28.95 3.01 3.48
C GLU A 551 -27.45 3.04 3.18
N ASN A 552 -26.76 4.09 3.66
CA ASN A 552 -25.32 4.22 3.45
C ASN A 552 -24.56 3.14 4.22
N ALA A 553 -24.94 2.88 5.47
CA ALA A 553 -24.32 1.86 6.29
C ALA A 553 -24.55 0.46 5.71
N LEU A 554 -25.75 0.19 5.17
CA LEU A 554 -26.06 -1.06 4.47
C LEU A 554 -25.17 -1.24 3.23
N SER A 555 -25.17 -0.26 2.33
CA SER A 555 -24.34 -0.31 1.12
C SER A 555 -22.85 -0.49 1.45
N ASN A 556 -22.38 0.13 2.54
CA ASN A 556 -21.01 0.02 2.98
C ASN A 556 -20.67 -1.38 3.54
N THR A 557 -21.54 -1.99 4.35
CA THR A 557 -21.32 -3.37 4.86
C THR A 557 -21.50 -4.41 3.76
N GLU A 558 -22.35 -4.19 2.77
CA GLU A 558 -22.51 -5.09 1.63
C GLU A 558 -21.25 -5.19 0.78
N GLU A 559 -20.61 -4.06 0.48
CA GLU A 559 -19.36 -4.07 -0.29
C GLU A 559 -18.19 -4.56 0.56
N VAL A 560 -18.06 -4.07 1.80
CA VAL A 560 -16.91 -4.35 2.65
C VAL A 560 -17.02 -5.71 3.33
N GLY A 561 -18.22 -6.25 3.57
CA GLY A 561 -18.44 -7.57 4.20
C GLY A 561 -18.19 -7.64 5.71
N TYR A 562 -17.82 -6.54 6.36
CA TYR A 562 -17.59 -6.48 7.81
C TYR A 562 -18.87 -6.14 8.58
N THR A 563 -18.98 -6.58 9.83
CA THR A 563 -20.17 -6.39 10.65
C THR A 563 -20.44 -4.92 10.93
N SER A 564 -21.58 -4.43 10.45
CA SER A 564 -21.99 -3.04 10.65
C SER A 564 -22.27 -2.72 12.13
N THR A 565 -21.98 -1.48 12.53
CA THR A 565 -22.34 -0.93 13.84
C THR A 565 -23.74 -0.31 13.85
N VAL A 566 -24.34 -0.13 12.67
CA VAL A 566 -25.70 0.40 12.48
C VAL A 566 -26.71 -0.75 12.52
N LYS A 567 -27.71 -0.64 13.38
CA LYS A 567 -28.63 -1.73 13.72
C LYS A 567 -29.42 -2.28 12.52
N SER A 568 -29.93 -1.41 11.67
CA SER A 568 -30.70 -1.78 10.47
C SER A 568 -29.86 -2.61 9.51
N ALA A 569 -28.70 -2.07 9.12
CA ALA A 569 -27.72 -2.72 8.26
C ALA A 569 -27.23 -4.06 8.84
N PHE A 570 -26.96 -4.11 10.16
CA PHE A 570 -26.58 -5.34 10.85
C PHE A 570 -27.65 -6.43 10.75
N GLU A 571 -28.91 -6.11 11.06
CA GLU A 571 -29.99 -7.10 11.01
C GLU A 571 -30.34 -7.51 9.57
N GLU A 572 -30.23 -6.60 8.60
CA GLU A 572 -30.44 -6.93 7.18
C GLU A 572 -29.39 -7.90 6.65
N MET A 573 -28.11 -7.63 6.91
CA MET A 573 -27.03 -8.54 6.50
C MET A 573 -27.09 -9.89 7.22
N LYS A 574 -27.40 -9.89 8.52
CA LYS A 574 -27.54 -11.09 9.35
C LYS A 574 -28.69 -11.99 8.92
N ASN A 575 -29.81 -11.41 8.46
CA ASN A 575 -30.98 -12.16 8.03
C ASN A 575 -31.03 -12.38 6.50
N GLY A 576 -30.08 -11.81 5.76
CA GLY A 576 -29.95 -11.91 4.31
C GLY A 576 -28.66 -12.63 3.91
N THR A 577 -27.67 -11.87 3.42
CA THR A 577 -26.41 -12.38 2.85
C THR A 577 -25.65 -13.33 3.78
N TYR A 578 -25.67 -13.07 5.09
CA TYR A 578 -24.96 -13.85 6.11
C TYR A 578 -25.90 -14.67 7.01
N GLU A 579 -27.10 -15.01 6.52
CA GLU A 579 -28.03 -15.86 7.26
C GLU A 579 -27.39 -17.21 7.64
N GLY A 580 -27.39 -17.52 8.93
CA GLY A 580 -26.80 -18.75 9.47
C GLY A 580 -25.27 -18.76 9.59
N ILE A 581 -24.58 -17.67 9.21
CA ILE A 581 -23.12 -17.56 9.31
C ILE A 581 -22.75 -16.95 10.67
N SER A 582 -22.28 -17.81 11.59
CA SER A 582 -22.00 -17.43 12.99
C SER A 582 -20.92 -16.35 13.13
N SER A 583 -19.96 -16.27 12.20
CA SER A 583 -18.88 -15.28 12.25
C SER A 583 -19.37 -13.84 12.07
N TYR A 584 -20.50 -13.61 11.39
CA TYR A 584 -21.00 -12.26 11.17
C TYR A 584 -21.57 -11.63 12.45
N ILE A 585 -21.88 -12.45 13.47
CA ILE A 585 -22.41 -12.04 14.76
C ILE A 585 -21.25 -12.06 15.78
N PRO A 586 -20.66 -10.90 16.13
CA PRO A 586 -19.50 -10.87 17.03
C PRO A 586 -19.88 -11.39 18.42
N GLN A 587 -19.07 -12.32 18.95
CA GLN A 587 -19.29 -12.82 20.30
C GLN A 587 -18.86 -11.79 21.35
N ILE A 588 -19.82 -11.32 22.15
CA ILE A 588 -19.60 -10.28 23.19
C ILE A 588 -20.06 -10.68 24.58
N ASP A 589 -20.73 -11.82 24.71
CA ASP A 589 -21.24 -12.33 25.98
C ASP A 589 -20.15 -12.99 26.84
N ASN A 590 -19.02 -13.38 26.25
CA ASN A 590 -17.90 -13.95 26.98
C ASN A 590 -17.10 -12.84 27.70
N PRO A 591 -17.10 -12.78 29.05
CA PRO A 591 -16.39 -11.74 29.80
C PRO A 591 -14.86 -11.85 29.72
N LYS A 592 -14.34 -12.96 29.18
CA LYS A 592 -12.90 -13.13 28.91
C LYS A 592 -12.49 -12.53 27.58
N ASN A 593 -13.42 -12.09 26.74
CA ASN A 593 -13.07 -11.33 25.54
C ASN A 593 -12.50 -9.98 25.95
N GLU A 594 -11.45 -9.54 25.25
CA GLU A 594 -10.80 -8.26 25.54
C GLU A 594 -10.70 -7.44 24.25
N ILE A 595 -10.55 -6.14 24.42
CA ILE A 595 -10.22 -5.19 23.34
C ILE A 595 -8.73 -4.89 23.45
N PHE A 596 -8.03 -4.71 22.33
CA PHE A 596 -6.62 -4.36 22.43
C PHE A 596 -6.42 -2.99 23.08
N GLY A 597 -5.48 -2.92 24.01
CA GLY A 597 -5.02 -1.69 24.62
C GLY A 597 -3.72 -1.19 23.99
N TYR A 598 -3.48 0.12 24.11
CA TYR A 598 -2.24 0.75 23.70
C TYR A 598 -1.05 0.20 24.48
N GLN A 599 -0.14 -0.45 23.77
CA GLN A 599 1.11 -0.97 24.33
C GLN A 599 2.19 0.10 24.37
N LYS A 600 2.83 0.26 25.53
CA LYS A 600 4.00 1.13 25.68
C LYS A 600 5.15 0.64 24.79
N PRO A 601 5.99 1.53 24.24
CA PRO A 601 7.03 1.18 23.27
C PRO A 601 7.96 0.02 23.70
N LYS A 602 8.35 -0.03 24.98
CA LYS A 602 9.21 -1.10 25.52
C LYS A 602 8.56 -2.49 25.47
N ILE A 603 7.25 -2.57 25.77
CA ILE A 603 6.50 -3.83 25.71
C ILE A 603 6.28 -4.25 24.26
N LYS A 604 5.88 -3.30 23.40
CA LYS A 604 5.75 -3.53 21.96
C LYS A 604 7.04 -4.06 21.34
N GLN A 605 8.17 -3.42 21.63
CA GLN A 605 9.48 -3.88 21.13
C GLN A 605 9.80 -5.31 21.58
N LYS A 606 9.41 -5.69 22.80
CA LYS A 606 9.65 -7.04 23.32
C LYS A 606 8.85 -8.10 22.57
N PHE A 607 7.57 -7.84 22.31
CA PHE A 607 6.74 -8.73 21.49
C PHE A 607 7.31 -8.85 20.06
N ALA A 608 7.70 -7.75 19.42
CA ALA A 608 8.31 -7.75 18.09
C ALA A 608 9.63 -8.55 18.02
N GLU A 609 10.49 -8.41 19.03
CA GLU A 609 11.74 -9.19 19.14
C GLU A 609 11.45 -10.70 19.23
N LEU A 610 10.49 -11.09 20.06
CA LEU A 610 10.11 -12.48 20.25
C LEU A 610 9.39 -13.04 19.02
N TRP A 611 8.52 -12.26 18.38
CA TRP A 611 7.84 -12.67 17.15
C TRP A 611 8.82 -12.96 16.02
N THR A 612 9.84 -12.12 15.87
CA THR A 612 10.93 -12.36 14.90
C THR A 612 11.62 -13.69 15.17
N LYS A 613 11.81 -14.06 16.45
CA LYS A 613 12.38 -15.36 16.84
C LYS A 613 11.42 -16.53 16.61
N VAL A 614 10.12 -16.34 16.76
CA VAL A 614 9.11 -17.35 16.39
C VAL A 614 9.21 -17.62 14.90
N LYS A 615 9.25 -16.58 14.05
CA LYS A 615 9.33 -16.76 12.60
C LYS A 615 10.68 -17.27 12.08
N ALA A 616 11.77 -17.08 12.84
CA ALA A 616 13.08 -17.61 12.51
C ALA A 616 13.13 -19.12 12.76
N LYS A 617 13.03 -19.92 11.68
CA LYS A 617 13.32 -21.37 11.68
C LYS A 617 14.80 -21.64 11.81
#